data_AF-A0A953WF39-F1
#
_entry.id   AF-A0A953WF39-F1
#
_cell.length_a   1.000
_cell.length_b   1.000
_cell.length_c   1.000
_cell.angle_alpha   90.00
_cell.angle_beta   90.00
_cell.angle_gamma   90.00
#
_symmetry.space_group_name_H-M   'P 1'
#
loop_
_entity.id
_entity.type
_entity.pdbx_description
1 polymer ?
#
loop_
_entity_poly.entity_id
_entity_poly.type
_entity_poly.pdbx_seq_one_letter_code
_entity_poly.pdbx_strand_id
1 'polypeptide(L)'
;MSTNKRIVVSSDHADIELRKTIAAHVAAQGWDVIDIGPMTSESTHYPIHGEAAAQKVASGECQLGIIVCGTGQGIMMAANKV
;
A
#
# COMPACT_ATOMS: atom_id res chain seq x y z
N MET A 1 -0.69 5.37 24.84
CA MET A 1 -1.02 4.69 23.57
C MET A 1 0.25 4.63 22.76
N SER A 2 0.74 3.44 22.40
CA SER A 2 1.91 3.30 21.53
C SER A 2 1.56 3.89 20.16
N THR A 3 2.29 4.93 19.75
CA THR A 3 2.10 5.61 18.47
C THR A 3 2.76 4.78 17.36
N ASN A 4 2.10 3.70 16.91
CA ASN A 4 2.61 2.88 15.82
C ASN A 4 2.55 3.67 14.50
N LYS A 5 3.56 4.50 14.22
CA LYS A 5 3.62 5.31 12.98
C LYS A 5 4.03 4.51 11.74
N ARG A 6 3.67 3.23 11.67
CA ARG A 6 3.90 2.39 10.48
C ARG A 6 2.75 2.50 9.50
N ILE A 7 3.11 2.70 8.24
CA ILE A 7 2.15 2.78 7.14
C ILE A 7 2.62 1.88 6.01
N VAL A 8 1.75 0.96 5.58
CA VAL A 8 2.01 0.13 4.41
C VAL A 8 1.62 0.91 3.15
N VAL A 9 2.43 0.79 2.10
CA VAL A 9 2.12 1.34 0.79
C VAL A 9 2.22 0.21 -0.25
N SER A 10 1.23 0.11 -1.13
CA SER A 10 1.21 -0.87 -2.22
C SER A 10 0.56 -0.29 -3.47
N SER A 11 0.87 -0.90 -4.62
CA SER A 11 0.23 -0.55 -5.89
C SER A 11 0.09 -1.78 -6.78
N ASP A 12 -0.62 -1.65 -7.89
CA ASP A 12 -0.38 -2.56 -9.02
C ASP A 12 0.87 -2.13 -9.83
N HIS A 13 1.11 -2.85 -10.93
CA HIS A 13 2.24 -2.65 -11.82
C HIS A 13 2.17 -1.33 -12.62
N ALA A 14 0.99 -0.72 -12.77
CA ALA A 14 0.82 0.51 -13.54
C ALA A 14 1.26 1.76 -12.76
N ASP A 15 1.18 1.71 -11.42
CA ASP A 15 1.34 2.89 -10.56
C ASP A 15 2.62 2.87 -9.69
N ILE A 16 3.68 2.19 -10.15
CA ILE A 16 4.95 2.04 -9.39
C ILE A 16 5.59 3.38 -9.03
N GLU A 17 5.71 4.30 -9.99
CA GLU A 17 6.37 5.59 -9.76
C GLU A 17 5.53 6.51 -8.86
N LEU A 18 4.20 6.46 -9.00
CA LEU A 18 3.30 7.17 -8.11
C LEU A 18 3.41 6.62 -6.68
N ARG A 19 3.42 5.30 -6.52
CA ARG A 19 3.62 4.63 -5.22
C ARG A 19 4.91 5.08 -4.54
N LYS A 20 6.03 5.06 -5.26
CA LYS A 20 7.34 5.51 -4.74
C LYS A 20 7.32 6.98 -4.32
N THR A 21 6.69 7.84 -5.12
CA THR A 21 6.53 9.27 -4.80
C THR A 21 5.74 9.47 -3.51
N ILE A 22 4.63 8.74 -3.35
CA ILE A 22 3.82 8.74 -2.13
C ILE A 22 4.64 8.23 -0.94
N ALA A 23 5.35 7.11 -1.09
CA ALA A 23 6.18 6.53 -0.05
C ALA A 23 7.24 7.51 0.45
N ALA A 24 7.95 8.19 -0.47
CA ALA A 24 8.95 9.20 -0.12
C ALA A 24 8.31 10.41 0.59
N HIS A 25 7.15 10.88 0.12
CA HIS A 25 6.44 11.99 0.73
C HIS A 25 5.98 11.67 2.16
N VAL A 26 5.44 10.47 2.37
CA VAL A 26 4.95 10.02 3.68
C VAL A 26 6.11 9.77 4.65
N ALA A 27 7.22 9.20 4.17
CA ALA A 27 8.44 9.06 4.95
C ALA A 27 8.99 10.43 5.41
N ALA A 28 8.97 11.44 4.53
CA ALA A 28 9.38 12.81 4.87
C ALA A 28 8.51 13.46 5.95
N GLN A 29 7.28 12.99 6.16
CA GLN A 29 6.40 13.43 7.26
C GLN A 29 6.66 12.68 8.59
N GLY A 30 7.66 11.79 8.64
CA GLY A 30 8.05 11.08 9.85
C GLY A 30 7.26 9.80 10.13
N TRP A 31 6.69 9.18 9.10
CA TRP A 31 6.12 7.83 9.15
C TRP A 31 7.17 6.78 8.79
N ASP A 32 7.05 5.60 9.37
CA ASP A 32 7.82 4.41 8.99
C ASP A 32 7.08 3.70 7.86
N VAL A 33 7.60 3.82 6.63
CA VAL A 33 6.91 3.37 5.41
C VAL A 33 7.36 1.96 5.04
N ILE A 34 6.39 1.06 4.93
CA ILE A 34 6.60 -0.31 4.45
C ILE A 34 6.06 -0.41 3.02
N ASP A 35 6.94 -0.27 2.02
CA ASP A 35 6.57 -0.47 0.61
C ASP A 35 6.61 -1.96 0.27
N ILE A 36 5.45 -2.51 -0.11
CA ILE A 36 5.28 -3.91 -0.54
C ILE A 36 4.83 -4.03 -2.00
N GLY A 37 4.80 -2.94 -2.74
CA GLY A 37 4.31 -2.94 -4.12
C GLY A 37 5.31 -3.57 -5.11
N PRO A 38 4.87 -3.84 -6.35
CA PRO A 38 5.70 -4.44 -7.39
C PRO A 38 6.88 -3.54 -7.78
N MET A 39 8.00 -4.14 -8.16
CA MET A 39 9.23 -3.44 -8.55
C MET A 39 9.46 -3.41 -10.07
N THR A 40 8.75 -4.27 -10.81
CA THR A 40 8.81 -4.37 -12.27
C THR A 40 7.45 -4.00 -12.86
N SER A 41 7.46 -3.50 -14.10
CA SER A 41 6.24 -3.18 -14.85
C SER A 41 5.54 -4.42 -15.42
N GLU A 42 5.92 -5.62 -14.98
CA GLU A 42 5.25 -6.85 -15.39
C GLU A 42 3.83 -6.86 -14.86
N SER A 43 2.88 -7.27 -15.70
CA SER A 43 1.47 -7.25 -15.33
C SER A 43 1.21 -8.10 -14.09
N THR A 44 0.77 -7.45 -13.02
CA THR A 44 0.34 -8.10 -11.77
C THR A 44 -1.14 -7.89 -11.49
N HIS A 45 -1.74 -8.80 -10.74
CA HIS A 45 -3.13 -8.69 -10.30
C HIS A 45 -3.26 -7.76 -9.09
N TYR A 46 -3.99 -6.65 -9.24
CA TYR A 46 -4.26 -5.69 -8.16
C TYR A 46 -4.89 -6.30 -6.88
N PRO A 47 -5.72 -7.38 -6.91
CA PRO A 47 -6.31 -7.90 -5.68
C PRO A 47 -5.28 -8.40 -4.68
N ILE A 48 -4.20 -9.04 -5.17
CA ILE A 48 -3.12 -9.57 -4.33
C ILE A 48 -2.44 -8.42 -3.55
N HIS A 49 -2.20 -7.30 -4.23
CA HIS A 49 -1.57 -6.12 -3.65
C HIS A 49 -2.46 -5.40 -2.64
N GLY A 50 -3.77 -5.31 -2.93
CA GLY A 50 -4.76 -4.74 -2.02
C GLY A 50 -4.95 -5.58 -0.76
N GLU A 51 -5.08 -6.91 -0.92
CA GLU A 51 -5.20 -7.87 0.18
C GLU A 51 -3.97 -7.83 1.08
N ALA A 52 -2.76 -7.91 0.51
CA ALA A 52 -1.51 -7.91 1.29
C ALA A 52 -1.36 -6.63 2.13
N ALA A 53 -1.73 -5.46 1.59
CA ALA A 53 -1.71 -4.22 2.36
C ALA A 53 -2.77 -4.22 3.47
N ALA A 54 -3.99 -4.68 3.17
CA ALA A 54 -5.07 -4.74 4.16
C ALA A 54 -4.75 -5.70 5.31
N GLN A 55 -4.14 -6.86 5.04
CA GLN A 55 -3.70 -7.81 6.08
C GLN A 55 -2.68 -7.21 7.05
N LYS A 56 -1.76 -6.36 6.56
CA LYS A 56 -0.80 -5.65 7.43
C LYS A 56 -1.49 -4.64 8.36
N VAL A 57 -2.57 -4.01 7.90
CA VAL A 57 -3.37 -3.11 8.73
C VAL A 57 -4.22 -3.91 9.73
N ALA A 58 -4.93 -4.93 9.25
CA ALA A 58 -5.81 -5.77 10.07
C ALA A 58 -5.06 -6.54 11.18
N SER A 59 -3.82 -6.96 10.92
CA SER A 59 -2.96 -7.61 11.92
C SER A 59 -2.36 -6.65 12.97
N GLY A 60 -2.47 -5.34 12.77
CA GLY A 60 -1.86 -4.33 13.61
C GLY A 60 -0.36 -4.11 13.37
N GLU A 61 0.24 -4.75 12.35
CA GLU A 61 1.62 -4.50 11.93
C GLU A 61 1.78 -3.03 11.50
N CYS A 62 0.84 -2.53 10.70
CA CYS A 62 0.74 -1.14 10.26
C CYS A 62 -0.51 -0.47 10.85
N GLN A 63 -0.42 0.82 11.15
CA GLN A 63 -1.57 1.60 11.60
C GLN A 63 -2.48 2.01 10.43
N LEU A 64 -1.89 2.33 9.28
CA LEU A 64 -2.59 2.76 8.08
C LEU A 64 -2.06 2.04 6.84
N GLY A 65 -2.83 2.06 5.76
CA GLY A 65 -2.43 1.56 4.45
C GLY A 65 -2.78 2.53 3.33
N ILE A 66 -1.88 2.68 2.36
CA ILE A 66 -2.13 3.43 1.12
C ILE A 66 -2.00 2.44 -0.04
N ILE A 67 -3.05 2.33 -0.84
CA ILE A 67 -3.12 1.42 -1.99
C ILE A 67 -3.45 2.21 -3.25
N VAL A 68 -2.76 1.92 -4.35
CA VAL A 68 -2.88 2.66 -5.61
C VAL A 68 -3.09 1.70 -6.78
N CYS A 69 -4.09 1.98 -7.61
CA CYS A 69 -4.25 1.40 -8.93
C CYS A 69 -4.89 2.44 -9.86
N GLY A 70 -4.94 2.19 -11.17
CA GLY A 70 -5.32 3.21 -12.15
C GLY A 70 -6.62 3.98 -11.85
N THR A 71 -7.65 3.33 -11.28
CA THR A 71 -8.89 4.01 -10.83
C THR A 71 -9.11 3.98 -9.32
N GLY A 72 -8.27 3.25 -8.57
CA GLY A 72 -8.46 2.96 -7.14
C GLY A 72 -9.61 1.99 -6.80
N GLN A 73 -10.55 1.73 -7.72
CA GLN A 73 -11.76 0.97 -7.42
C GLN A 73 -11.47 -0.52 -7.15
N GLY A 74 -10.73 -1.15 -8.07
CA GLY A 74 -10.43 -2.59 -7.98
C GLY A 74 -9.65 -2.94 -6.72
N ILE A 75 -8.58 -2.19 -6.43
CA ILE A 75 -7.70 -2.48 -5.30
C ILE A 75 -8.38 -2.21 -3.95
N MET A 76 -9.23 -1.17 -3.86
CA MET A 76 -10.02 -0.91 -2.66
C MET A 76 -11.05 -2.01 -2.40
N MET A 77 -11.74 -2.50 -3.44
CA MET A 77 -12.68 -3.61 -3.29
C MET A 77 -12.00 -4.87 -2.76
N ALA A 78 -10.78 -5.16 -3.20
CA ALA A 78 -9.99 -6.29 -2.68
C ALA A 78 -9.56 -6.08 -1.23
N ALA A 79 -9.05 -4.89 -0.89
CA ALA A 79 -8.61 -4.56 0.47
C ALA A 79 -9.76 -4.66 1.49
N ASN A 80 -10.97 -4.20 1.14
CA ASN A 80 -12.15 -4.23 2.03
C ASN A 80 -12.72 -5.63 2.29
N LYS A 81 -12.14 -6.70 1.73
CA LYS A 81 -12.57 -8.09 2.00
C LYS A 81 -11.77 -8.76 3.12
N VAL A 82 -10.73 -8.08 3.63
CA VAL A 82 -9.92 -8.48 4.79
C VAL A 82 -10.53 -7.91 6.06
#